data_AF-A0AA96QRT0-F1
#
_entry.id   AF-A0AA96QRT0-F1
#
_cell.length_a   1.000
_cell.length_b   1.000
_cell.length_c   1.000
_cell.angle_alpha   90.00
_cell.angle_beta   90.00
_cell.angle_gamma   90.00
#
_symmetry.space_group_name_H-M   'P 1'
#
loop_
_entity.id
_entity.type
_entity.pdbx_description
1 polymer ?
#
loop_
_entity_poly.entity_id
_entity_poly.type
_entity_poly.pdbx_seq_one_letter_code
_entity_poly.pdbx_strand_id
1 'polypeptide(L)'
;MNRLKRRLASAIAVSGIVATAVLGGAATASATDPADAPPGYAGPYATCNGAPLPPLQLSGTPGYVQLWLDRSGSGTFCAKTFDNLGGDHHTEIILQRVDWQTRWYDSGTYSTYAGGIYVSGANAHCSRIYGEVTVNGVAHRLPSVDGWATVCAN
;
A
#
# COMPACT_ATOMS: atom_id res chain seq x y z
N MET A 1 -74.87 -23.90 -7.16
CA MET A 1 -74.33 -25.10 -6.49
C MET A 1 -72.96 -25.45 -7.10
N ASN A 2 -71.87 -25.19 -6.39
CA ASN A 2 -70.65 -26.01 -6.40
C ASN A 2 -69.80 -25.64 -5.18
N ARG A 3 -69.20 -26.67 -4.57
CA ARG A 3 -68.99 -26.79 -3.12
C ARG A 3 -67.71 -26.11 -2.62
N LEU A 4 -67.84 -25.48 -1.45
CA LEU A 4 -66.77 -25.18 -0.50
C LEU A 4 -65.84 -26.40 -0.28
N LYS A 5 -64.53 -26.16 -0.26
CA LYS A 5 -63.58 -26.90 0.58
C LYS A 5 -62.66 -25.90 1.29
N ARG A 6 -62.87 -25.75 2.59
CA ARG A 6 -61.94 -25.14 3.56
C ARG A 6 -60.94 -26.18 4.02
N ARG A 7 -59.65 -25.81 4.12
CA ARG A 7 -58.70 -26.14 5.21
C ARG A 7 -57.71 -24.95 5.27
N LEU A 8 -57.75 -24.10 6.32
CA LEU A 8 -56.92 -24.17 7.55
C LEU A 8 -55.45 -24.46 7.24
N ALA A 9 -54.43 -23.81 7.78
CA ALA A 9 -54.19 -22.60 8.55
C ALA A 9 -52.67 -22.58 8.76
N SER A 10 -52.05 -21.41 8.88
CA SER A 10 -51.05 -21.06 9.92
C SER A 10 -50.08 -20.01 9.42
N ALA A 11 -49.91 -19.01 10.26
CA ALA A 11 -49.11 -17.82 10.10
C ALA A 11 -47.76 -17.95 10.83
N ILE A 12 -46.90 -16.96 10.57
CA ILE A 12 -45.76 -16.47 11.38
C ILE A 12 -44.40 -17.16 11.19
N ALA A 13 -43.45 -16.40 10.64
CA ALA A 13 -42.11 -16.10 11.20
C ALA A 13 -41.35 -15.26 10.14
N VAL A 14 -41.26 -13.93 10.29
CA VAL A 14 -40.20 -13.18 11.01
C VAL A 14 -38.80 -13.36 10.39
N SER A 15 -38.30 -12.24 9.85
CA SER A 15 -36.92 -11.77 9.74
C SER A 15 -35.80 -12.74 9.39
N GLY A 16 -35.18 -12.47 8.23
CA GLY A 16 -33.79 -12.82 7.96
C GLY A 16 -33.20 -11.81 7.00
N ILE A 17 -32.54 -10.78 7.53
CA ILE A 17 -31.59 -9.97 6.75
C ILE A 17 -30.59 -10.98 6.17
N VAL A 18 -30.55 -11.12 4.84
CA VAL A 18 -29.44 -11.82 4.20
C VAL A 18 -28.24 -10.91 4.32
N ALA A 19 -27.52 -11.01 5.44
CA ALA A 19 -26.15 -10.56 5.51
C ALA A 19 -25.36 -11.50 4.60
N THR A 20 -25.32 -11.19 3.30
CA THR A 20 -24.35 -11.79 2.39
C THR A 20 -22.98 -11.49 2.97
N ALA A 21 -22.34 -12.55 3.45
CA ALA A 21 -20.98 -12.57 3.93
C ALA A 21 -20.10 -11.73 2.98
N VAL A 22 -19.53 -10.65 3.50
CA VAL A 22 -18.32 -10.10 2.89
C VAL A 22 -17.32 -11.23 3.00
N LEU A 23 -16.98 -11.83 1.86
CA LEU A 23 -15.87 -12.76 1.75
C LEU A 23 -14.65 -12.03 2.31
N GLY A 24 -14.33 -12.32 3.56
CA GLY A 24 -13.02 -12.05 4.15
C GLY A 24 -12.02 -12.99 3.48
N GLY A 25 -11.75 -12.74 2.20
CA GLY A 25 -10.51 -13.17 1.60
C GLY A 25 -9.43 -12.44 2.36
N ALA A 26 -8.54 -13.18 3.02
CA ALA A 26 -7.28 -12.63 3.47
C ALA A 26 -6.67 -11.89 2.28
N ALA A 27 -6.52 -10.59 2.42
CA ALA A 27 -6.12 -9.76 1.31
C ALA A 27 -4.69 -10.14 0.90
N THR A 28 -4.52 -10.48 -0.37
CA THR A 28 -3.21 -10.83 -0.93
C THR A 28 -2.43 -9.53 -1.13
N ALA A 29 -1.42 -9.30 -0.30
CA ALA A 29 -0.40 -8.33 -0.62
C ALA A 29 0.40 -8.82 -1.84
N SER A 30 0.60 -7.98 -2.85
CA SER A 30 1.50 -8.24 -3.97
C SER A 30 2.85 -7.58 -3.66
N ALA A 31 3.54 -8.09 -2.65
CA ALA A 31 4.97 -7.87 -2.52
C ALA A 31 5.63 -8.49 -3.76
N THR A 32 6.28 -7.68 -4.59
CA THR A 32 7.13 -8.26 -5.64
C THR A 32 8.18 -9.14 -4.97
N ASP A 33 8.42 -10.36 -5.47
CA ASP A 33 9.40 -11.27 -4.84
C ASP A 33 10.76 -10.56 -4.80
N PRO A 34 11.43 -10.44 -3.63
CA PRO A 34 12.76 -9.86 -3.56
C PRO A 34 13.77 -10.51 -4.51
N ALA A 35 13.58 -11.78 -4.88
CA ALA A 35 14.41 -12.49 -5.84
C ALA A 35 14.28 -11.95 -7.29
N ASP A 36 13.16 -11.29 -7.61
CA ASP A 36 12.87 -10.74 -8.93
C ASP A 36 13.35 -9.29 -9.10
N ALA A 37 14.01 -8.72 -8.09
CA ALA A 37 14.46 -7.34 -8.11
C ALA A 37 15.44 -7.08 -9.27
N PRO A 38 15.16 -6.09 -10.14
CA PRO A 38 16.09 -5.69 -11.19
C PRO A 38 17.40 -5.17 -10.61
N PRO A 39 18.50 -5.18 -11.38
CA PRO A 39 19.79 -4.67 -10.91
C PRO A 39 19.69 -3.28 -10.28
N GLY A 40 20.19 -3.17 -9.06
CA GLY A 40 20.20 -1.94 -8.29
C GLY A 40 18.90 -1.61 -7.55
N TYR A 41 17.91 -2.49 -7.61
CA TYR A 41 16.77 -2.55 -6.71
C TYR A 41 16.86 -3.78 -5.81
N ALA A 42 16.12 -3.78 -4.70
CA ALA A 42 15.98 -4.94 -3.81
C ALA A 42 14.75 -4.79 -2.90
N GLY A 43 14.45 -5.85 -2.14
CA GLY A 43 13.33 -5.89 -1.19
C GLY A 43 12.01 -6.34 -1.83
N PRO A 44 10.92 -6.39 -1.06
CA PRO A 44 10.75 -5.75 0.24
C PRO A 44 11.49 -6.42 1.41
N TYR A 45 11.96 -5.60 2.35
CA TYR A 45 12.60 -6.04 3.61
C TYR A 45 11.87 -5.48 4.84
N ALA A 46 11.87 -6.26 5.92
CA ALA A 46 11.26 -5.85 7.19
C ALA A 46 11.93 -4.60 7.79
N THR A 47 13.22 -4.38 7.53
CA THR A 47 13.98 -3.24 8.05
C THR A 47 14.70 -2.48 6.94
N CYS A 48 14.75 -1.16 7.07
CA CYS A 48 15.52 -0.27 6.22
C CYS A 48 16.82 0.12 6.91
N ASN A 49 17.95 -0.03 6.23
CA ASN A 49 19.25 0.45 6.72
C ASN A 49 19.41 1.96 6.50
N GLY A 50 20.32 2.58 7.25
CA GLY A 50 20.69 3.99 7.11
C GLY A 50 19.94 4.95 8.03
N ALA A 51 20.19 6.25 7.85
CA ALA A 51 19.58 7.30 8.65
C ALA A 51 18.17 7.64 8.10
N PRO A 52 17.14 7.76 8.96
CA PRO A 52 15.83 8.20 8.52
C PRO A 52 15.87 9.66 8.06
N LEU A 53 15.18 9.95 6.95
CA LEU A 53 14.92 11.30 6.48
C LEU A 53 13.60 11.83 7.06
N PRO A 54 13.31 13.15 6.97
CA PRO A 54 11.99 13.65 7.33
C PRO A 54 10.88 12.93 6.51
N PRO A 55 9.80 12.48 7.16
CA PRO A 55 8.72 11.78 6.49
C PRO A 55 7.95 12.71 5.54
N LEU A 56 7.41 12.14 4.46
CA LEU A 56 6.57 12.83 3.48
C LEU A 56 5.11 12.48 3.74
N GLN A 57 4.31 13.43 4.20
CA GLN A 57 2.92 13.19 4.57
C GLN A 57 2.04 12.96 3.34
N LEU A 58 1.12 11.99 3.42
CA LEU A 58 0.07 11.80 2.42
C LEU A 58 -1.08 12.81 2.65
N SER A 59 -1.72 13.25 1.58
CA SER A 59 -2.81 14.23 1.66
C SER A 59 -4.07 13.63 2.27
N GLY A 60 -4.62 14.26 3.31
CA GLY A 60 -5.94 13.91 3.86
C GLY A 60 -5.98 12.61 4.67
N THR A 61 -4.84 12.08 5.10
CA THR A 61 -4.71 10.88 5.95
C THR A 61 -3.53 11.05 6.92
N PRO A 62 -3.51 10.37 8.09
CA PRO A 62 -2.33 10.29 8.94
C PRO A 62 -1.16 9.49 8.33
N GLY A 63 -1.38 8.77 7.23
CA GLY A 63 -0.34 8.01 6.54
C GLY A 63 0.77 8.86 5.91
N TYR A 64 1.96 8.28 5.76
CA TYR A 64 3.17 8.97 5.30
C TYR A 64 4.15 8.01 4.62
N VAL A 65 5.03 8.56 3.80
CA VAL A 65 6.20 7.84 3.27
C VAL A 65 7.41 8.14 4.14
N GLN A 66 8.06 7.10 4.65
CA GLN A 66 9.35 7.20 5.34
C GLN A 66 10.45 6.73 4.42
N LEU A 67 11.53 7.50 4.36
CA LEU A 67 12.75 7.13 3.66
C LEU A 67 13.92 6.96 4.62
N TRP A 68 14.82 6.06 4.29
CA TRP A 68 16.13 5.93 4.92
C TRP A 68 17.22 6.04 3.87
N LEU A 69 18.28 6.76 4.20
CA LEU A 69 19.46 6.90 3.37
C LEU A 69 20.63 6.18 4.06
N ASP A 70 21.07 5.08 3.46
CA ASP A 70 22.39 4.52 3.74
C ASP A 70 23.39 5.12 2.75
N ARG A 71 24.44 5.76 3.25
CA ARG A 71 25.50 6.37 2.42
C ARG A 71 26.63 5.41 2.09
N SER A 72 26.60 4.17 2.58
CA SER A 72 27.62 3.16 2.28
C SER A 72 27.71 2.89 0.77
N GLY A 73 28.93 2.67 0.26
CA GLY A 73 29.16 2.45 -1.18
C GLY A 73 28.64 3.59 -2.07
N SER A 74 27.80 3.26 -3.05
CA SER A 74 27.15 4.23 -3.94
C SER A 74 25.89 4.88 -3.33
N GLY A 75 25.55 4.53 -2.10
CA GLY A 75 24.36 4.98 -1.38
C GLY A 75 23.09 4.26 -1.82
N THR A 76 22.14 4.12 -0.89
CA THR A 76 20.86 3.46 -1.12
C THR A 76 19.74 4.21 -0.42
N PHE A 77 18.64 4.44 -1.14
CA PHE A 77 17.37 4.82 -0.51
C PHE A 77 16.53 3.58 -0.23
N CYS A 78 16.01 3.48 0.98
CA CYS A 78 14.89 2.60 1.34
C CYS A 78 13.63 3.41 1.48
N ALA A 79 12.48 2.88 1.05
CA ALA A 79 11.21 3.53 1.32
C ALA A 79 10.10 2.57 1.78
N LYS A 80 9.22 3.11 2.63
CA LYS A 80 7.98 2.50 3.10
C LYS A 80 6.86 3.53 3.07
N THR A 81 5.66 3.10 2.71
CA THR A 81 4.44 3.88 2.91
C THR A 81 3.71 3.30 4.11
N PHE A 82 3.50 4.10 5.16
CA PHE A 82 2.74 3.76 6.35
C PHE A 82 1.32 4.32 6.24
N ASP A 83 0.32 3.54 6.61
CA ASP A 83 -1.08 4.00 6.64
C ASP A 83 -1.42 4.77 7.92
N ASN A 84 -0.85 4.34 9.05
CA ASN A 84 -1.08 4.84 10.40
C ASN A 84 -2.58 4.90 10.78
N LEU A 85 -3.33 3.90 10.32
CA LEU A 85 -4.76 3.74 10.57
C LEU A 85 -5.02 2.35 11.18
N GLY A 86 -6.16 2.19 11.84
CA GLY A 86 -6.56 0.88 12.36
C GLY A 86 -7.21 0.03 11.26
N GLY A 87 -6.79 -1.23 11.16
CA GLY A 87 -7.33 -2.18 10.18
C GLY A 87 -6.43 -2.34 8.96
N ASP A 88 -6.95 -3.02 7.95
CA ASP A 88 -6.22 -3.38 6.74
C ASP A 88 -6.62 -2.43 5.60
N HIS A 89 -5.65 -1.77 4.98
CA HIS A 89 -5.85 -0.84 3.87
C HIS A 89 -4.96 -1.18 2.69
N HIS A 90 -5.43 -0.86 1.48
CA HIS A 90 -4.54 -0.92 0.33
C HIS A 90 -3.45 0.16 0.48
N THR A 91 -2.20 -0.26 0.42
CA THR A 91 -1.03 0.59 0.58
C THR A 91 -0.04 0.26 -0.53
N GLU A 92 0.56 1.29 -1.11
CA GLU A 92 1.50 1.17 -2.21
C GLU A 92 2.71 2.09 -2.01
N ILE A 93 3.88 1.60 -2.42
CA ILE A 93 5.10 2.36 -2.57
C ILE A 93 5.75 2.03 -3.92
N ILE A 94 6.24 3.04 -4.62
CA ILE A 94 7.06 2.86 -5.83
C ILE A 94 8.34 3.69 -5.70
N LEU A 95 9.48 3.06 -5.99
CA LEU A 95 10.78 3.71 -6.10
C LEU A 95 11.28 3.65 -7.54
N GLN A 96 11.86 4.76 -7.98
CA GLN A 96 12.48 4.88 -9.29
C GLN A 96 13.67 5.82 -9.23
N ARG A 97 14.82 5.44 -9.76
CA ARG A 97 15.91 6.40 -9.97
C ARG A 97 15.58 7.33 -11.13
N VAL A 98 15.86 8.63 -11.03
CA VAL A 98 15.41 9.63 -12.02
C VAL A 98 15.95 9.40 -13.44
N ASP A 99 17.11 8.77 -13.56
CA ASP A 99 17.79 8.42 -14.82
C ASP A 99 17.40 7.04 -15.37
N TRP A 100 16.52 6.30 -14.67
CA TRP A 100 16.06 4.97 -15.05
C TRP A 100 14.61 4.98 -15.50
N GLN A 101 14.25 4.08 -16.43
CA GLN A 101 12.86 3.81 -16.80
C GLN A 101 12.23 2.75 -15.88
N THR A 102 13.02 1.79 -15.41
CA THR A 102 12.59 0.71 -14.52
C THR A 102 12.15 1.26 -13.18
N ARG A 103 11.08 0.70 -12.62
CA ARG A 103 10.56 1.00 -11.29
C ARG A 103 10.56 -0.27 -10.45
N TRP A 104 10.62 -0.11 -9.14
CA TRP A 104 10.40 -1.19 -8.19
C TRP A 104 9.31 -0.79 -7.21
N TYR A 105 8.42 -1.72 -6.89
CA TYR A 105 7.23 -1.41 -6.11
C TYR A 105 6.87 -2.54 -5.16
N ASP A 106 6.14 -2.16 -4.13
CA ASP A 106 5.41 -3.05 -3.26
C ASP A 106 4.00 -2.48 -3.08
N SER A 107 2.99 -3.30 -3.36
CA SER A 107 1.60 -2.87 -3.40
C SER A 107 0.70 -4.00 -2.92
N GLY A 108 -0.24 -3.67 -2.04
CA GLY A 108 -1.03 -4.72 -1.40
C GLY A 108 -1.93 -4.19 -0.32
N THR A 109 -2.60 -5.10 0.37
CA THR A 109 -3.35 -4.75 1.57
C THR A 109 -2.48 -5.04 2.79
N TYR A 110 -2.28 -4.00 3.59
CA TYR A 110 -1.39 -4.02 4.74
C TYR A 110 -2.09 -3.43 5.96
N SER A 111 -1.71 -3.90 7.14
CA SER A 111 -2.18 -3.38 8.44
C SER A 111 -1.28 -2.29 9.01
N THR A 112 -0.13 -2.03 8.36
CA THR A 112 0.90 -1.11 8.87
C THR A 112 1.60 -0.36 7.75
N TYR A 113 2.25 -1.07 6.83
CA TYR A 113 2.97 -0.46 5.72
C TYR A 113 3.16 -1.39 4.53
N ALA A 114 3.29 -0.79 3.34
CA ALA A 114 3.93 -1.40 2.18
C ALA A 114 5.40 -0.93 2.09
N GLY A 115 6.30 -1.78 1.63
CA GLY A 115 7.67 -1.41 1.26
C GLY A 115 8.77 -2.08 2.05
N GLY A 116 9.83 -1.31 2.31
CA GLY A 116 11.15 -1.86 2.56
C GLY A 116 11.87 -2.18 1.26
N ILE A 117 11.50 -1.47 0.20
CA ILE A 117 12.11 -1.57 -1.12
C ILE A 117 13.28 -0.59 -1.22
N TYR A 118 14.32 -0.98 -1.95
CA TYR A 118 15.53 -0.21 -2.10
C TYR A 118 15.78 0.23 -3.54
N VAL A 119 16.47 1.37 -3.70
CA VAL A 119 17.12 1.78 -4.94
C VAL A 119 18.53 2.30 -4.65
N SER A 120 19.51 1.77 -5.39
CA SER A 120 20.93 2.08 -5.25
C SER A 120 21.38 3.29 -6.08
N GLY A 121 22.56 3.82 -5.77
CA GLY A 121 23.14 5.00 -6.43
C GLY A 121 22.66 6.33 -5.86
N ALA A 122 22.11 6.31 -4.63
CA ALA A 122 21.53 7.49 -3.99
C ALA A 122 22.55 8.63 -3.78
N ASN A 123 23.85 8.32 -3.63
CA ASN A 123 24.89 9.34 -3.43
C ASN A 123 25.13 10.20 -4.68
N ALA A 124 24.77 9.71 -5.88
CA ALA A 124 25.02 10.39 -7.15
C ALA A 124 23.74 10.78 -7.90
N HIS A 125 22.61 10.19 -7.54
CA HIS A 125 21.35 10.33 -8.27
C HIS A 125 20.16 10.52 -7.33
N CYS A 126 19.19 11.31 -7.78
CA CYS A 126 17.91 11.44 -7.10
C CYS A 126 17.01 10.23 -7.40
N SER A 127 16.02 10.01 -6.54
CA SER A 127 14.95 9.04 -6.76
C SER A 127 13.59 9.72 -6.76
N ARG A 128 12.70 9.25 -7.62
CA ARG A 128 11.26 9.52 -7.57
C ARG A 128 10.61 8.49 -6.67
N ILE A 129 9.74 8.95 -5.79
CA ILE A 129 9.04 8.12 -4.82
C ILE A 129 7.55 8.40 -4.91
N TYR A 130 6.77 7.34 -5.06
CA TYR A 130 5.32 7.36 -4.99
C TYR A 130 4.89 6.68 -3.70
N GLY A 131 3.88 7.23 -3.02
CA GLY A 131 3.23 6.58 -1.91
C GLY A 131 1.72 6.80 -1.97
N GLU A 132 0.96 5.74 -1.73
CA GLU A 132 -0.49 5.78 -1.66
C GLU A 132 -1.02 4.92 -0.50
N VAL A 133 -2.08 5.40 0.14
CA VAL A 133 -2.95 4.61 1.01
C VAL A 133 -4.38 4.82 0.53
N THR A 134 -5.10 3.74 0.25
CA THR A 134 -6.51 3.79 -0.15
C THR A 134 -7.41 3.40 1.03
N VAL A 135 -8.22 4.37 1.48
CA VAL A 135 -9.13 4.24 2.63
C VAL A 135 -10.56 4.46 2.15
N ASN A 136 -11.46 3.51 2.41
CA ASN A 136 -12.87 3.60 1.98
C ASN A 136 -13.05 3.91 0.47
N GLY A 137 -12.13 3.40 -0.36
CA GLY A 137 -12.13 3.65 -1.81
C GLY A 137 -11.55 4.99 -2.26
N VAL A 138 -11.01 5.80 -1.33
CA VAL A 138 -10.34 7.08 -1.64
C VAL A 138 -8.83 6.91 -1.52
N ALA A 139 -8.11 7.21 -2.61
CA ALA A 139 -6.65 7.19 -2.65
C ALA A 139 -6.07 8.48 -2.05
N HIS A 140 -5.22 8.31 -1.04
CA HIS A 140 -4.47 9.39 -0.40
C HIS A 140 -3.00 9.27 -0.79
N ARG A 141 -2.46 10.30 -1.46
CA ARG A 141 -1.13 10.27 -2.07
C ARG A 141 -0.24 11.38 -1.53
N LEU A 142 1.04 11.34 -1.87
CA LEU A 142 1.93 12.49 -1.65
C LEU A 142 1.36 13.75 -2.36
N PRO A 143 1.41 14.94 -1.75
CA PRO A 143 0.77 16.16 -2.26
C PRO A 143 1.52 16.82 -3.45
N SER A 144 2.32 16.04 -4.18
CA SER A 144 3.11 16.47 -5.33
C SER A 144 2.46 16.01 -6.65
N VAL A 145 3.05 16.39 -7.79
CA VAL A 145 2.52 16.07 -9.12
C VAL A 145 2.31 14.55 -9.25
N ASP A 146 1.05 14.16 -9.47
CA ASP A 146 0.59 12.78 -9.63
C ASP A 146 1.00 11.81 -8.50
N GLY A 147 1.20 12.31 -7.28
CA GLY A 147 1.59 11.49 -6.12
C GLY A 147 3.08 11.15 -6.03
N TRP A 148 3.93 11.78 -6.85
CA TRP A 148 5.38 11.53 -6.90
C TRP A 148 6.21 12.63 -6.27
N ALA A 149 7.05 12.32 -5.29
CA ALA A 149 8.08 13.23 -4.78
C ALA A 149 9.45 12.89 -5.40
N THR A 150 10.36 13.86 -5.47
CA THR A 150 11.77 13.63 -5.84
C THR A 150 12.65 13.90 -4.64
N VAL A 151 13.54 12.96 -4.31
CA VAL A 151 14.47 13.04 -3.17
C VAL A 151 15.90 12.79 -3.65
N CYS A 152 16.84 13.59 -3.16
CA CYS A 152 18.27 13.52 -3.48
C CYS A 152 19.07 13.44 -2.18
N ALA A 153 20.23 12.76 -2.18
CA ALA A 153 21.05 12.56 -0.99
C ALA A 153 21.92 13.76 -0.57
N ASN A 154 21.48 15.00 -0.89
CA ASN A 154 22.24 16.22 -0.63
C ASN A 154 22.64 16.36 0.84
#